data_AF-A0AAE9XQR9-F1
#
_entry.id   AF-A0AAE9XQR9-F1
#
_cell.length_a   1.000
_cell.length_b   1.000
_cell.length_c   1.000
_cell.angle_alpha   90.00
_cell.angle_beta   90.00
_cell.angle_gamma   90.00
#
_symmetry.space_group_name_H-M   'P 1'
#
loop_
_entity.id
_entity.type
_entity.pdbx_description
1 polymer ?
#
loop_
_entity_poly.entity_id
_entity_poly.type
_entity_poly.pdbx_seq_one_letter_code
_entity_poly.pdbx_strand_id
1 'polypeptide(L)'
;MRKGPIRLDFLVVGAQKAGTTALHEMLSAHPDIALPKIKETHFFSHAERATLGRDWYLGQFNQSAATHLVGEIDPEYMYWPEAASAIRAGSSVRKFVFILRHPVDRAYSHFLMSQRRGYETSDFHTALSEEAGRLAGDNALFAHDNWSYASRSLYHPQIQRFRDAFPDGEFLFLRSDTLSSSGYDRICSFIGTNPHRTSGQASLRANTASAPRSRVLRDVLYAPGGKSALRRAVMRLVPTRVKWWVFKKIDRLNERSIEGQPDAKAANIPVSVLGAMIDDLTLVQESTGLDLADWLADLRDRIDAA
;
A
#
# COMPACT_ATOMS: atom_id res chain seq x y z
N MET A 1 -6.55 3.06 34.86
CA MET A 1 -5.39 2.20 34.51
C MET A 1 -4.91 2.59 33.12
N ARG A 2 -3.65 3.04 32.95
CA ARG A 2 -3.06 3.20 31.60
C ARG A 2 -3.03 1.80 30.98
N LYS A 3 -3.87 1.56 29.96
CA LYS A 3 -3.83 0.31 29.19
C LYS A 3 -2.44 0.22 28.55
N GLY A 4 -1.75 -0.92 28.68
CA GLY A 4 -0.42 -1.15 28.10
C GLY A 4 -0.40 -1.04 26.57
N PRO A 5 0.75 -1.26 25.90
CA PRO A 5 0.86 -1.17 24.45
C PRO A 5 -0.13 -2.07 23.71
N ILE A 6 -0.46 -1.74 22.46
CA ILE A 6 -1.32 -2.60 21.63
C ILE A 6 -0.53 -3.86 21.28
N ARG A 7 -1.09 -5.03 21.63
CA ARG A 7 -0.47 -6.32 21.32
C ARG A 7 -0.65 -6.58 19.82
N LEU A 8 0.45 -6.52 19.08
CA LEU A 8 0.56 -6.92 17.68
C LEU A 8 1.76 -7.85 17.57
N ASP A 9 1.58 -8.96 16.88
CA ASP A 9 2.60 -9.98 16.62
C ASP A 9 3.40 -9.66 15.34
N PHE A 10 2.76 -9.07 14.33
CA PHE A 10 3.43 -8.66 13.09
C PHE A 10 2.75 -7.47 12.39
N LEU A 11 3.50 -6.77 11.54
CA LEU A 11 2.98 -5.77 10.60
C LEU A 11 3.53 -6.01 9.20
N VAL A 12 2.66 -5.96 8.19
CA VAL A 12 3.05 -5.85 6.78
C VAL A 12 2.92 -4.38 6.39
N VAL A 13 4.05 -3.67 6.39
CA VAL A 13 4.07 -2.20 6.40
C VAL A 13 4.15 -1.58 5.02
N GLY A 14 4.47 -2.37 3.99
CA GLY A 14 4.72 -1.83 2.66
C GLY A 14 4.96 -2.93 1.63
N ALA A 15 4.97 -2.59 0.34
CA ALA A 15 4.73 -1.26 -0.23
C ALA A 15 3.34 -1.17 -0.87
N GLN A 16 2.83 0.06 -1.01
CA GLN A 16 1.57 0.31 -1.73
C GLN A 16 1.74 -0.14 -3.19
N LYS A 17 0.73 -0.83 -3.73
CA LYS A 17 0.74 -1.42 -5.09
C LYS A 17 1.70 -2.61 -5.30
N ALA A 18 2.15 -3.25 -4.21
CA ALA A 18 2.99 -4.44 -4.24
C ALA A 18 2.26 -5.77 -3.93
N GLY A 19 0.93 -5.81 -4.05
CA GLY A 19 0.15 -7.06 -3.86
C GLY A 19 -0.39 -7.30 -2.44
N THR A 20 -0.27 -6.32 -1.55
CA THR A 20 -0.71 -6.43 -0.13
C THR A 20 -2.19 -6.72 0.06
N THR A 21 -3.07 -6.37 -0.88
CA THR A 21 -4.50 -6.70 -0.80
C THR A 21 -4.74 -8.19 -0.95
N ALA A 22 -4.10 -8.83 -1.91
CA ALA A 22 -4.28 -10.24 -2.15
C ALA A 22 -3.62 -11.07 -1.02
N LEU A 23 -2.52 -10.57 -0.44
CA LEU A 23 -1.98 -11.11 0.82
C LEU A 23 -2.95 -10.96 2.00
N HIS A 24 -3.63 -9.81 2.15
CA HIS A 24 -4.63 -9.60 3.21
C HIS A 24 -5.77 -10.60 3.10
N GLU A 25 -6.26 -10.88 1.90
CA GLU A 25 -7.28 -11.90 1.66
C GLU A 25 -6.79 -13.30 2.05
N MET A 26 -5.54 -13.65 1.70
CA MET A 26 -4.96 -14.94 2.07
C MET A 26 -4.81 -15.11 3.59
N LEU A 27 -4.21 -14.12 4.27
CA LEU A 27 -3.98 -14.18 5.72
C LEU A 27 -5.28 -14.02 6.52
N SER A 28 -6.28 -13.29 6.01
CA SER A 28 -7.59 -13.18 6.67
C SER A 28 -8.37 -14.50 6.68
N ALA A 29 -8.07 -15.41 5.74
CA ALA A 29 -8.64 -16.75 5.70
C ALA A 29 -7.87 -17.77 6.57
N HIS A 30 -6.77 -17.37 7.19
CA HIS A 30 -5.96 -18.25 8.01
C HIS A 30 -6.59 -18.42 9.41
N PRO A 31 -6.80 -19.66 9.91
CA PRO A 31 -7.52 -19.92 11.16
C PRO A 31 -6.80 -19.46 12.44
N ASP A 32 -5.54 -19.03 12.34
CA ASP A 32 -4.68 -18.67 13.48
C ASP A 32 -4.24 -17.21 13.43
N ILE A 33 -4.80 -16.42 12.49
CA ILE A 33 -4.41 -15.03 12.27
C ILE A 33 -5.64 -14.13 12.42
N ALA A 34 -5.53 -13.11 13.26
CA ALA A 34 -6.51 -12.06 13.40
C ALA A 34 -6.01 -10.78 12.71
N LEU A 35 -6.73 -10.36 11.65
CA LEU A 35 -6.50 -9.10 10.95
C LEU A 35 -7.70 -8.15 11.12
N PRO A 36 -7.51 -6.84 10.83
CA PRO A 36 -8.62 -5.91 10.65
C PRO A 36 -9.62 -6.41 9.60
N LYS A 37 -10.92 -6.27 9.92
CA LYS A 37 -12.08 -6.56 9.04
C LYS A 37 -12.00 -5.80 7.71
N ILE A 38 -11.57 -4.56 7.81
CA ILE A 38 -11.30 -3.68 6.67
C ILE A 38 -9.79 -3.44 6.68
N LYS A 39 -9.13 -3.77 5.57
CA LYS A 39 -7.70 -3.58 5.37
C LYS A 39 -7.34 -2.09 5.47
N GLU A 40 -6.14 -1.81 5.98
CA GLU A 40 -5.52 -0.48 6.11
C GLU A 40 -6.31 0.42 7.08
N THR A 41 -6.05 0.27 8.39
CA THR A 41 -6.71 1.12 9.39
C THR A 41 -6.14 2.54 9.39
N HIS A 42 -4.92 2.70 8.89
CA HIS A 42 -4.12 3.91 8.88
C HIS A 42 -3.91 4.51 10.28
N PHE A 43 -4.07 3.70 11.33
CA PHE A 43 -4.08 4.16 12.71
C PHE A 43 -2.76 4.80 13.13
N PHE A 44 -1.65 4.24 12.65
CA PHE A 44 -0.32 4.76 12.96
C PHE A 44 0.22 5.78 11.94
N SER A 45 -0.40 5.93 10.76
CA SER A 45 0.07 6.87 9.72
C SER A 45 -0.73 8.17 9.65
N HIS A 46 -1.99 8.19 10.07
CA HIS A 46 -2.85 9.36 9.95
C HIS A 46 -3.27 9.90 11.32
N ALA A 47 -2.92 11.15 11.59
CA ALA A 47 -3.25 11.81 12.87
C ALA A 47 -4.76 11.75 13.18
N GLU A 48 -5.62 11.95 12.18
CA GLU A 48 -7.08 11.84 12.34
C GLU A 48 -7.52 10.46 12.82
N ARG A 49 -6.86 9.38 12.37
CA ARG A 49 -7.17 8.00 12.77
C ARG A 49 -6.68 7.71 14.18
N ALA A 50 -5.52 8.26 14.54
CA ALA A 50 -4.99 8.15 15.90
C ALA A 50 -5.96 8.75 16.93
N THR A 51 -6.68 9.83 16.60
CA THR A 51 -7.67 10.46 17.51
C THR A 51 -8.86 9.56 17.88
N LEU A 52 -9.16 8.53 17.06
CA LEU A 52 -10.22 7.56 17.35
C LEU A 52 -9.85 6.64 18.54
N GLY A 53 -8.57 6.60 18.90
CA GLY A 53 -8.08 5.94 20.09
C GLY A 53 -7.95 4.42 19.97
N ARG A 54 -7.31 3.84 20.99
CA ARG A 54 -7.00 2.42 21.07
C ARG A 54 -8.22 1.52 20.91
N ASP A 55 -9.32 1.85 21.58
CA ASP A 55 -10.50 0.98 21.62
C ASP A 55 -11.17 0.91 20.23
N TRP A 56 -11.12 2.00 19.46
CA TRP A 56 -11.53 1.98 18.06
C TRP A 56 -10.62 1.08 17.22
N TYR A 57 -9.30 1.19 17.36
CA TYR A 57 -8.34 0.37 16.61
C TYR A 57 -8.53 -1.12 16.88
N LEU A 58 -8.59 -1.52 18.16
CA LEU A 58 -8.83 -2.92 18.54
C LEU A 58 -10.21 -3.43 18.06
N GLY A 59 -11.21 -2.56 17.99
CA GLY A 59 -12.53 -2.89 17.44
C GLY A 59 -12.53 -3.19 15.94
N GLN A 60 -11.45 -2.88 15.21
CA GLN A 60 -11.34 -3.18 13.78
C GLN A 60 -11.04 -4.66 13.51
N PHE A 61 -10.45 -5.38 14.46
CA PHE A 61 -10.01 -6.75 14.28
C PHE A 61 -11.20 -7.73 14.28
N ASN A 62 -11.07 -8.82 13.52
CA ASN A 62 -11.91 -10.00 13.74
C ASN A 62 -11.69 -10.49 15.18
N GLN A 63 -12.76 -10.91 15.89
CA GLN A 63 -12.65 -11.30 17.30
C GLN A 63 -11.53 -12.34 17.46
N SER A 64 -10.45 -11.96 18.14
CA SER A 64 -9.26 -12.79 18.28
C SER A 64 -9.46 -13.79 19.41
N ALA A 65 -9.38 -15.09 19.13
CA ALA A 65 -9.17 -16.04 20.21
C ALA A 65 -7.78 -15.77 20.84
N ALA A 66 -7.60 -16.10 22.12
CA ALA A 66 -6.35 -15.83 22.84
C ALA A 66 -5.09 -16.42 22.19
N THR A 67 -5.26 -17.38 21.28
CA THR A 67 -4.20 -18.09 20.56
C THR A 67 -3.84 -17.51 19.20
N HIS A 68 -4.58 -16.54 18.67
CA HIS A 68 -4.31 -16.01 17.32
C HIS A 68 -3.11 -15.07 17.32
N LEU A 69 -2.31 -15.14 16.24
CA LEU A 69 -1.39 -14.08 15.86
C LEU A 69 -2.19 -12.86 15.40
N VAL A 70 -1.98 -11.71 16.03
CA VAL A 70 -2.65 -10.46 15.71
C VAL A 70 -1.72 -9.61 14.86
N GLY A 71 -2.15 -9.25 13.65
CA GLY A 71 -1.33 -8.39 12.79
C GLY A 71 -2.15 -7.43 11.96
N GLU A 72 -1.47 -6.53 11.26
CA GLU A 72 -2.10 -5.62 10.31
C GLU A 72 -1.29 -5.55 9.02
N ILE A 73 -2.02 -5.36 7.91
CA ILE A 73 -1.44 -5.09 6.60
C ILE A 73 -1.87 -3.67 6.22
N ASP A 74 -0.96 -2.74 6.35
CA ASP A 74 -1.15 -1.36 5.95
C ASP A 74 0.11 -0.88 5.22
N PRO A 75 0.08 -0.86 3.88
CA PRO A 75 1.25 -0.52 3.07
C PRO A 75 1.66 0.95 3.17
N GLU A 76 0.87 1.80 3.83
CA GLU A 76 1.20 3.20 4.01
C GLU A 76 2.10 3.45 5.21
N TYR A 77 2.17 2.51 6.16
CA TYR A 77 3.06 2.62 7.31
C TYR A 77 4.53 2.75 6.90
N MET A 78 4.94 2.07 5.83
CA MET A 78 6.28 2.23 5.27
C MET A 78 6.52 3.65 4.75
N TYR A 79 5.53 4.30 4.14
CA TYR A 79 5.72 5.60 3.46
C TYR A 79 5.72 6.80 4.41
N TRP A 80 4.76 6.86 5.33
CA TRP A 80 4.59 8.03 6.20
C TRP A 80 5.71 8.10 7.25
N PRO A 81 6.47 9.21 7.34
CA PRO A 81 7.61 9.36 8.26
C PRO A 81 7.29 9.03 9.72
N GLU A 82 6.13 9.47 10.19
CA GLU A 82 5.70 9.39 11.59
C GLU A 82 5.31 7.97 12.00
N ALA A 83 4.94 7.12 11.04
CA ALA A 83 4.33 5.82 11.31
C ALA A 83 5.23 4.90 12.13
N ALA A 84 6.52 4.80 11.80
CA ALA A 84 7.46 3.96 12.55
C ALA A 84 7.54 4.37 14.03
N SER A 85 7.62 5.68 14.30
CA SER A 85 7.65 6.22 15.67
C SER A 85 6.33 6.01 16.41
N ALA A 86 5.19 6.17 15.72
CA ALA A 86 3.87 5.96 16.29
C ALA A 86 3.63 4.47 16.63
N ILE A 87 4.06 3.55 15.77
CA ILE A 87 4.03 2.10 16.02
C ILE A 87 4.90 1.76 17.24
N ARG A 88 6.10 2.34 17.34
CA ARG A 88 7.05 2.10 18.46
C ARG A 88 6.47 2.57 19.79
N ALA A 89 5.79 3.71 19.80
CA ALA A 89 5.15 4.25 21.00
C ALA A 89 3.86 3.51 21.38
N GLY A 90 3.10 3.03 20.39
CA GLY A 90 1.74 2.52 20.58
C GLY A 90 1.58 1.01 20.62
N SER A 91 2.57 0.23 20.19
CA SER A 91 2.45 -1.22 20.03
C SER A 91 3.64 -2.02 20.55
N SER A 92 3.44 -3.31 20.79
CA SER A 92 4.49 -4.25 21.20
C SER A 92 5.15 -4.97 20.03
N VAL A 93 4.84 -4.61 18.78
CA VAL A 93 5.27 -5.37 17.61
C VAL A 93 6.79 -5.39 17.46
N ARG A 94 7.29 -6.51 16.93
CA ARG A 94 8.71 -6.72 16.63
C ARG A 94 8.97 -7.24 15.21
N LYS A 95 7.98 -7.87 14.57
CA LYS A 95 8.13 -8.45 13.23
C LYS A 95 7.52 -7.55 12.16
N PHE A 96 8.33 -7.17 11.18
CA PHE A 96 7.92 -6.31 10.07
C PHE A 96 8.18 -6.98 8.72
N VAL A 97 7.18 -6.96 7.86
CA VAL A 97 7.25 -7.51 6.49
C VAL A 97 7.18 -6.37 5.48
N PHE A 98 8.15 -6.37 4.58
CA PHE A 98 8.32 -5.43 3.47
C PHE A 98 8.19 -6.18 2.16
N ILE A 99 7.22 -5.79 1.34
CA ILE A 99 6.96 -6.35 0.02
C ILE A 99 7.23 -5.27 -1.01
N LEU A 100 8.36 -5.37 -1.69
CA LEU A 100 8.81 -4.41 -2.68
C LEU A 100 8.35 -4.85 -4.07
N ARG A 101 8.15 -3.89 -4.96
CA ARG A 101 7.85 -4.13 -6.38
C ARG A 101 8.84 -3.34 -7.23
N HIS A 102 9.08 -3.77 -8.47
CA HIS A 102 9.83 -3.00 -9.45
C HIS A 102 9.38 -1.52 -9.39
N PRO A 103 10.29 -0.55 -9.15
CA PRO A 103 9.92 0.79 -8.69
C PRO A 103 9.11 1.56 -9.74
N VAL A 104 9.41 1.35 -11.03
CA VAL A 104 8.64 1.88 -12.16
C VAL A 104 7.23 1.29 -12.17
N ASP A 105 7.10 -0.03 -12.00
CA ASP A 105 5.80 -0.72 -12.06
C ASP A 105 4.90 -0.31 -10.89
N ARG A 106 5.50 -0.10 -9.73
CA ARG A 106 4.81 0.38 -8.53
C ARG A 106 4.32 1.82 -8.73
N ALA A 107 5.20 2.71 -9.20
CA ALA A 107 4.88 4.11 -9.50
C ALA A 107 3.77 4.20 -10.55
N TYR A 108 3.91 3.48 -11.66
CA TYR A 108 2.92 3.44 -12.73
C TYR A 108 1.57 2.87 -12.26
N SER A 109 1.58 1.84 -11.42
CA SER A 109 0.36 1.30 -10.82
C SER A 109 -0.35 2.30 -9.91
N HIS A 110 0.39 3.19 -9.23
CA HIS A 110 -0.19 4.29 -8.47
C HIS A 110 -0.78 5.36 -9.40
N PHE A 111 -0.02 5.78 -10.42
CA PHE A 111 -0.49 6.72 -11.46
C PHE A 111 -1.83 6.29 -12.09
N LEU A 112 -1.94 5.03 -12.51
CA LEU A 112 -3.19 4.50 -13.06
C LEU A 112 -4.33 4.51 -12.05
N MET A 113 -4.05 4.28 -10.77
CA MET A 113 -5.06 4.39 -9.72
C MET A 113 -5.55 5.83 -9.58
N SER A 114 -4.66 6.81 -9.64
CA SER A 114 -5.00 8.23 -9.56
C SER A 114 -5.78 8.71 -10.79
N GLN A 115 -5.41 8.28 -12.00
CA GLN A 115 -6.19 8.54 -13.21
C GLN A 115 -7.59 7.93 -13.13
N ARG A 116 -7.70 6.68 -12.65
CA ARG A 116 -8.97 5.99 -12.47
C ARG A 116 -9.89 6.73 -11.51
N ARG A 117 -9.33 7.35 -10.48
CA ARG A 117 -10.04 8.20 -9.51
C ARG A 117 -10.31 9.62 -10.02
N GLY A 118 -9.69 10.02 -11.13
CA GLY A 118 -9.84 11.35 -11.73
C GLY A 118 -8.97 12.40 -11.04
N TYR A 119 -7.99 11.98 -10.26
CA TYR A 119 -7.04 12.86 -9.58
C TYR A 119 -5.80 13.15 -10.41
N GLU A 120 -5.58 12.37 -11.46
CA GLU A 120 -4.51 12.59 -12.43
C GLU A 120 -5.10 12.70 -13.82
N THR A 121 -4.64 13.69 -14.57
CA THR A 121 -5.05 13.95 -15.96
C THR A 121 -3.88 14.05 -16.91
N SER A 122 -2.66 14.22 -16.39
CA SER A 122 -1.44 14.27 -17.18
C SER A 122 -1.00 12.88 -17.63
N ASP A 123 -0.10 12.83 -18.60
CA ASP A 123 0.66 11.62 -18.92
C ASP A 123 1.67 11.29 -17.80
N PHE A 124 2.25 10.10 -17.84
CA PHE A 124 3.10 9.61 -16.75
C PHE A 124 4.42 10.38 -16.61
N HIS A 125 5.04 10.79 -17.73
CA HIS A 125 6.27 11.59 -17.70
C HIS A 125 6.00 12.92 -16.97
N THR A 126 4.99 13.65 -17.42
CA THR A 126 4.59 14.94 -16.84
C THR A 126 4.21 14.80 -15.36
N ALA A 127 3.46 13.75 -15.02
CA ALA A 127 3.05 13.47 -13.63
C ALA A 127 4.26 13.24 -12.70
N LEU A 128 5.33 12.60 -13.18
CA LEU A 128 6.57 12.42 -12.45
C LEU A 128 7.38 13.72 -12.34
N SER A 129 7.45 14.51 -13.43
CA SER A 129 8.14 15.80 -13.42
C SER A 129 7.52 16.80 -12.44
N GLU A 130 6.18 16.77 -12.29
CA GLU A 130 5.45 17.67 -11.41
C GLU A 130 5.34 17.17 -9.95
N GLU A 131 5.67 15.90 -9.68
CA GLU A 131 5.46 15.26 -8.37
C GLU A 131 6.06 16.09 -7.23
N ALA A 132 7.34 16.46 -7.32
CA ALA A 132 8.02 17.18 -6.26
C ALA A 132 7.32 18.51 -5.90
N GLY A 133 6.90 19.27 -6.92
CA GLY A 133 6.16 20.52 -6.73
C GLY A 133 4.78 20.29 -6.09
N ARG A 134 4.07 19.23 -6.51
CA ARG A 134 2.76 18.87 -5.95
C ARG A 134 2.84 18.43 -4.48
N LEU A 135 3.88 17.68 -4.11
CA LEU A 135 4.08 17.21 -2.74
C LEU A 135 4.51 18.33 -1.77
N ALA A 136 5.15 19.39 -2.27
CA ALA A 136 5.55 20.55 -1.47
C ALA A 136 4.43 21.59 -1.23
N GLY A 137 3.25 21.41 -1.84
CA GLY A 137 2.14 22.37 -1.76
C GLY A 137 1.29 22.29 -0.48
N ASP A 138 0.34 23.22 -0.35
CA ASP A 138 -0.49 23.41 0.86
C ASP A 138 -1.44 22.22 1.20
N ASN A 139 -1.69 21.31 0.27
CA ASN A 139 -2.55 20.15 0.47
C ASN A 139 -1.76 18.83 0.52
N ALA A 140 -0.73 18.81 1.38
CA ALA A 140 0.24 17.74 1.48
C ALA A 140 -0.39 16.34 1.59
N LEU A 141 -1.38 16.13 2.49
CA LEU A 141 -2.01 14.81 2.66
C LEU A 141 -2.63 14.28 1.35
N PHE A 142 -3.44 15.10 0.67
CA PHE A 142 -4.05 14.69 -0.59
C PHE A 142 -3.00 14.43 -1.67
N ALA A 143 -1.97 15.28 -1.76
CA ALA A 143 -0.89 15.13 -2.72
C ALA A 143 -0.10 13.84 -2.48
N HIS A 144 0.26 13.55 -1.24
CA HIS A 144 0.95 12.32 -0.85
C HIS A 144 0.09 11.06 -1.02
N ASP A 145 -1.24 11.16 -0.93
CA ASP A 145 -2.13 10.00 -1.14
C ASP A 145 -2.36 9.67 -2.61
N ASN A 146 -2.20 10.66 -3.51
CA ASN A 146 -2.68 10.53 -4.89
C ASN A 146 -1.63 10.88 -5.95
N TRP A 147 -0.54 11.58 -5.61
CA TRP A 147 0.46 12.06 -6.57
C TRP A 147 1.89 11.66 -6.23
N SER A 148 2.11 10.92 -5.13
CA SER A 148 3.43 10.39 -4.75
C SER A 148 3.78 9.13 -5.57
N TYR A 149 4.17 9.32 -6.83
CA TYR A 149 4.46 8.24 -7.76
C TYR A 149 5.90 7.70 -7.63
N ALA A 150 6.95 8.48 -7.85
CA ALA A 150 8.32 8.02 -7.67
C ALA A 150 8.71 7.96 -6.19
N SER A 151 8.28 8.93 -5.38
CA SER A 151 8.72 9.05 -3.97
C SER A 151 8.38 7.80 -3.13
N ARG A 152 7.21 7.19 -3.37
CA ARG A 152 6.82 5.92 -2.71
C ARG A 152 7.64 4.71 -3.17
N SER A 153 8.36 4.81 -4.29
CA SER A 153 9.27 3.79 -4.81
C SER A 153 10.72 3.95 -4.33
N LEU A 154 11.05 5.03 -3.61
CA LEU A 154 12.34 5.22 -2.95
C LEU A 154 12.30 4.52 -1.59
N TYR A 155 12.64 3.24 -1.57
CA TYR A 155 12.40 2.33 -0.44
C TYR A 155 13.45 2.46 0.66
N HIS A 156 14.71 2.75 0.34
CA HIS A 156 15.78 2.78 1.33
C HIS A 156 15.49 3.71 2.53
N PRO A 157 15.15 5.01 2.36
CA PRO A 157 14.87 5.88 3.50
C PRO A 157 13.64 5.42 4.29
N GLN A 158 12.69 4.77 3.64
CA GLN A 158 11.50 4.20 4.29
C GLN A 158 11.85 2.98 5.15
N ILE A 159 12.74 2.10 4.67
CA ILE A 159 13.26 0.94 5.41
C ILE A 159 14.09 1.40 6.61
N GLN A 160 14.97 2.38 6.41
CA GLN A 160 15.85 2.87 7.48
C GLN A 160 15.06 3.45 8.65
N ARG A 161 14.00 4.21 8.40
CA ARG A 161 13.11 4.69 9.48
C ARG A 161 12.57 3.58 10.38
N PHE A 162 12.29 2.41 9.82
CA PHE A 162 11.85 1.26 10.61
C PHE A 162 13.01 0.60 11.38
N ARG A 163 14.20 0.48 10.78
CA ARG A 163 15.38 -0.04 11.48
C ARG A 163 15.79 0.86 12.64
N ASP A 164 15.81 2.16 12.42
CA ASP A 164 16.16 3.14 13.45
C ASP A 164 15.15 3.13 14.61
N ALA A 165 13.85 3.03 14.31
CA ALA A 165 12.81 2.96 15.33
C ALA A 165 12.77 1.60 16.06
N PHE A 166 13.25 0.53 15.43
CA PHE A 166 13.22 -0.84 15.95
C PHE A 166 14.58 -1.53 15.80
N PRO A 167 15.59 -1.17 16.62
CA PRO A 167 16.90 -1.83 16.60
C PRO A 167 16.82 -3.33 16.93
N ASP A 168 15.88 -3.72 17.79
CA ASP A 168 15.58 -5.12 18.12
C ASP A 168 14.45 -5.71 17.24
N GLY A 169 14.12 -5.06 16.12
CA GLY A 169 13.10 -5.51 15.19
C GLY A 169 13.58 -6.63 14.28
N GLU A 170 12.68 -7.54 13.95
CA GLU A 170 12.89 -8.53 12.92
C GLU A 170 12.26 -8.04 11.61
N PHE A 171 13.00 -8.16 10.50
CA PHE A 171 12.62 -7.62 9.21
C PHE A 171 12.66 -8.69 8.12
N LEU A 172 11.55 -8.89 7.42
CA LEU A 172 11.46 -9.74 6.24
C LEU A 172 11.26 -8.88 4.99
N PHE A 173 12.17 -9.01 4.02
CA PHE A 173 12.08 -8.34 2.72
C PHE A 173 11.74 -9.35 1.62
N LEU A 174 10.76 -9.02 0.79
CA LEU A 174 10.27 -9.86 -0.31
C LEU A 174 10.03 -9.02 -1.56
N ARG A 175 10.16 -9.67 -2.72
CA ARG A 175 9.69 -9.12 -3.99
C ARG A 175 8.24 -9.51 -4.24
N SER A 176 7.45 -8.62 -4.82
CA SER A 176 6.03 -8.82 -5.06
C SER A 176 5.74 -9.92 -6.09
N ASP A 177 6.66 -10.14 -7.02
CA ASP A 177 6.57 -11.21 -8.03
C ASP A 177 6.76 -12.61 -7.42
N THR A 178 7.42 -12.71 -6.26
CA THR A 178 7.58 -13.99 -5.53
C THR A 178 6.42 -14.30 -4.58
N LEU A 179 5.44 -13.40 -4.40
CA LEU A 179 4.36 -13.62 -3.45
C LEU A 179 3.52 -14.86 -3.79
N SER A 180 3.27 -15.11 -5.08
CA SER A 180 2.42 -16.20 -5.59
C SER A 180 3.04 -17.58 -5.51
N SER A 181 4.37 -17.67 -5.41
CA SER A 181 5.11 -18.91 -5.31
C SER A 181 5.44 -19.23 -3.84
N SER A 182 6.53 -18.65 -3.33
CA SER A 182 7.09 -18.95 -2.00
C SER A 182 6.90 -17.84 -0.97
N GLY A 183 6.54 -16.63 -1.40
CA GLY A 183 6.46 -15.46 -0.52
C GLY A 183 5.45 -15.63 0.62
N TYR A 184 4.26 -16.18 0.33
CA TYR A 184 3.28 -16.48 1.39
C TYR A 184 3.82 -17.43 2.45
N ASP A 185 4.53 -18.48 2.03
CA ASP A 185 5.05 -19.49 2.95
C ASP A 185 6.17 -18.90 3.83
N ARG A 186 7.04 -18.07 3.23
CA ARG A 186 8.06 -17.31 3.95
C ARG A 186 7.45 -16.35 4.97
N ILE A 187 6.35 -15.66 4.62
CA ILE A 187 5.64 -14.77 5.56
C ILE A 187 5.09 -15.59 6.73
N CYS A 188 4.39 -16.70 6.46
CA CYS A 188 3.83 -17.56 7.50
C CYS A 188 4.93 -18.05 8.45
N SER A 189 6.02 -18.58 7.91
CA SER A 189 7.17 -19.04 8.70
C SER A 189 7.77 -17.91 9.54
N PHE A 190 7.97 -16.73 8.95
CA PHE A 190 8.51 -15.56 9.64
C PHE A 190 7.64 -15.09 10.80
N ILE A 191 6.31 -15.03 10.62
CA ILE A 191 5.40 -14.62 11.70
C ILE A 191 5.19 -15.74 12.74
N GLY A 192 5.61 -16.97 12.46
CA GLY A 192 5.58 -18.10 13.38
C GLY A 192 4.36 -19.01 13.22
N THR A 193 3.86 -19.18 11.99
CA THR A 193 2.76 -20.09 11.66
C THR A 193 3.05 -20.94 10.42
N ASN A 194 2.23 -21.95 10.18
CA ASN A 194 2.29 -22.80 9.00
C ASN A 194 1.36 -22.28 7.90
N PRO A 195 1.72 -22.37 6.61
CA PRO A 195 0.85 -21.88 5.54
C PRO A 195 -0.51 -22.59 5.54
N HIS A 196 -1.60 -21.83 5.64
CA HIS A 196 -2.96 -22.34 5.43
C HIS A 196 -3.49 -21.92 4.06
N ARG A 197 -3.81 -22.90 3.19
CA ARG A 197 -4.33 -22.67 1.84
C ARG A 197 -5.72 -23.27 1.71
N THR A 198 -6.75 -22.43 1.54
CA THR A 198 -8.13 -22.90 1.34
C THR A 198 -8.40 -23.21 -0.12
N SER A 199 -9.20 -24.24 -0.40
CA SER A 199 -9.71 -24.56 -1.74
C SER A 199 -10.41 -23.32 -2.33
N GLY A 200 -9.91 -22.79 -3.44
CA GLY A 200 -10.48 -21.60 -4.08
C GLY A 200 -9.84 -20.26 -3.70
N GLN A 201 -8.78 -20.24 -2.88
CA GLN A 201 -7.85 -19.10 -2.89
C GLN A 201 -7.26 -19.02 -4.30
N ALA A 202 -7.83 -18.12 -5.10
CA ALA A 202 -7.30 -17.82 -6.42
C ALA A 202 -5.80 -17.54 -6.25
N SER A 203 -5.01 -18.07 -7.18
CA SER A 203 -3.64 -17.62 -7.37
C SER A 203 -3.60 -16.10 -7.23
N LEU A 204 -2.62 -15.57 -6.52
CA LEU A 204 -2.39 -14.13 -6.39
C LEU A 204 -2.43 -13.53 -7.80
N ARG A 205 -3.60 -13.07 -8.24
CA ARG A 205 -3.79 -12.65 -9.62
C ARG A 205 -3.01 -11.37 -9.75
N ALA A 206 -2.18 -11.30 -10.78
CA ALA A 206 -1.55 -10.05 -11.17
C ALA A 206 -2.66 -8.99 -11.28
N ASN A 207 -2.60 -7.95 -10.45
CA ASN A 207 -3.59 -6.89 -10.44
C ASN A 207 -3.64 -6.28 -11.84
N THR A 208 -4.73 -6.52 -12.56
CA THR A 208 -4.96 -5.94 -13.88
C THR A 208 -5.38 -4.48 -13.68
N ALA A 209 -4.73 -3.56 -14.40
CA ALA A 209 -5.14 -2.18 -14.40
C ALA A 209 -6.63 -2.04 -14.79
N SER A 210 -7.33 -1.12 -14.13
CA SER A 210 -8.75 -0.86 -14.37
C SER A 210 -8.99 0.61 -14.68
N ALA A 211 -9.95 0.85 -15.57
CA ALA A 211 -10.47 2.17 -15.91
C ALA A 211 -11.93 2.30 -15.44
N PRO A 212 -12.42 3.53 -15.20
CA PRO A 212 -13.84 3.74 -14.96
C PRO A 212 -14.66 3.46 -16.25
N ARG A 213 -15.84 2.85 -16.10
CA ARG A 213 -16.85 2.72 -17.16
C ARG A 213 -17.53 4.05 -17.42
N SER A 214 -17.85 4.80 -16.36
CA SER A 214 -18.42 6.15 -16.40
C SER A 214 -17.55 7.14 -15.65
N ARG A 215 -17.07 8.17 -16.36
CA ARG A 215 -16.32 9.30 -15.79
C ARG A 215 -17.20 10.16 -14.90
N VAL A 216 -18.46 10.39 -15.28
CA VAL A 216 -19.44 11.13 -14.46
C VAL A 216 -19.65 10.44 -13.11
N LEU A 217 -19.84 9.12 -13.11
CA LEU A 217 -20.01 8.38 -11.85
C LEU A 217 -18.74 8.42 -10.99
N ARG A 218 -17.56 8.28 -11.61
CA ARG A 218 -16.27 8.47 -10.93
C ARG A 218 -16.19 9.84 -10.28
N ASP A 219 -16.49 10.91 -11.00
CA ASP A 219 -16.37 12.29 -10.52
C ASP A 219 -17.35 12.55 -9.36
N VAL A 220 -18.54 11.96 -9.41
CA VAL A 220 -19.48 11.98 -8.27
C VAL A 220 -18.90 11.27 -7.06
N LEU A 221 -18.34 10.06 -7.23
CA LEU A 221 -17.79 9.25 -6.15
C LEU A 221 -16.54 9.87 -5.51
N TYR A 222 -15.63 10.40 -6.32
CA TYR A 222 -14.31 10.89 -5.93
C TYR A 222 -14.21 12.42 -5.86
N ALA A 223 -15.32 13.16 -5.98
CA ALA A 223 -15.31 14.62 -5.83
C ALA A 223 -14.51 15.08 -4.57
N PRO A 224 -13.53 15.99 -4.71
CA PRO A 224 -12.70 16.46 -3.61
C PRO A 224 -13.54 16.92 -2.41
N GLY A 225 -13.21 16.45 -1.21
CA GLY A 225 -13.95 16.78 0.02
C GLY A 225 -15.43 16.34 0.03
N GLY A 226 -15.82 15.38 -0.83
CA GLY A 226 -17.22 14.96 -0.96
C GLY A 226 -18.12 16.07 -1.49
N LYS A 227 -17.58 17.03 -2.26
CA LYS A 227 -18.30 18.24 -2.66
C LYS A 227 -19.44 18.03 -3.67
N SER A 228 -19.54 16.84 -4.27
CA SER A 228 -20.66 16.50 -5.14
C SER A 228 -21.98 16.55 -4.34
N ALA A 229 -22.85 17.51 -4.70
CA ALA A 229 -24.17 17.64 -4.10
C ALA A 229 -24.98 16.35 -4.25
N LEU A 230 -24.84 15.69 -5.40
CA LEU A 230 -25.45 14.40 -5.69
C LEU A 230 -24.91 13.30 -4.76
N ARG A 231 -23.59 13.19 -4.59
CA ARG A 231 -23.00 12.21 -3.65
C ARG A 231 -23.50 12.47 -2.24
N ARG A 232 -23.52 13.72 -1.77
CA ARG A 232 -24.02 14.04 -0.42
C ARG A 232 -25.49 13.68 -0.26
N ALA A 233 -26.33 13.96 -1.26
CA ALA A 233 -27.74 13.61 -1.24
C ALA A 233 -27.95 12.09 -1.17
N VAL A 234 -27.28 11.33 -2.04
CA VAL A 234 -27.37 9.86 -2.06
C VAL A 234 -26.83 9.25 -0.77
N MET A 235 -25.66 9.71 -0.30
CA MET A 235 -25.01 9.17 0.89
C MET A 235 -25.65 9.63 2.20
N ARG A 236 -26.64 10.53 2.20
CA ARG A 236 -27.45 10.83 3.40
C ARG A 236 -28.41 9.69 3.74
N LEU A 237 -28.89 8.96 2.73
CA LEU A 237 -29.84 7.86 2.89
C LEU A 237 -29.18 6.54 3.28
N VAL A 238 -27.86 6.45 3.12
CA VAL A 238 -27.08 5.25 3.42
C VAL A 238 -26.58 5.32 4.88
N PRO A 239 -26.89 4.35 5.74
CA PRO A 239 -26.37 4.34 7.11
C PRO A 239 -24.84 4.37 7.13
N THR A 240 -24.25 5.15 8.04
CA THR A 240 -22.78 5.37 8.11
C THR A 240 -22.00 4.06 8.15
N ARG A 241 -22.53 3.04 8.83
CA ARG A 241 -21.90 1.71 8.96
C ARG A 241 -21.76 0.96 7.64
N VAL A 242 -22.60 1.24 6.64
CA VAL A 242 -22.57 0.56 5.34
C VAL A 242 -22.16 1.48 4.19
N LYS A 243 -21.98 2.79 4.42
CA LYS A 243 -21.56 3.77 3.40
C LYS A 243 -20.33 3.32 2.62
N TRP A 244 -19.30 2.85 3.30
CA TRP A 244 -18.07 2.39 2.65
C TRP A 244 -18.30 1.16 1.78
N TRP A 245 -19.13 0.21 2.24
CA TRP A 245 -19.48 -0.98 1.47
C TRP A 245 -20.28 -0.62 0.21
N VAL A 246 -21.28 0.27 0.34
CA VAL A 246 -22.07 0.77 -0.81
C VAL A 246 -21.15 1.47 -1.81
N PHE A 247 -20.27 2.36 -1.31
CA PHE A 247 -19.28 3.03 -2.14
C PHE A 247 -18.42 2.03 -2.93
N LYS A 248 -17.84 1.02 -2.25
CA LYS A 248 -16.99 0.00 -2.88
C LYS A 248 -17.74 -0.84 -3.90
N LYS A 249 -19.01 -1.17 -3.64
CA LYS A 249 -19.88 -1.87 -4.59
C LYS A 249 -20.09 -1.06 -5.87
N ILE A 250 -20.43 0.23 -5.73
CA ILE A 250 -20.64 1.12 -6.88
C ILE A 250 -19.34 1.33 -7.65
N ASP A 251 -18.23 1.59 -6.96
CA ASP A 251 -16.89 1.74 -7.55
C ASP A 251 -16.53 0.50 -8.38
N ARG A 252 -16.67 -0.70 -7.82
CA ARG A 252 -16.40 -1.97 -8.51
C ARG A 252 -17.29 -2.20 -9.74
N LEU A 253 -18.57 -1.85 -9.66
CA LEU A 253 -19.48 -1.92 -10.82
C LEU A 253 -19.08 -0.93 -11.92
N ASN A 254 -18.45 0.18 -11.54
CA ASN A 254 -17.92 1.17 -12.45
C ASN A 254 -16.52 0.81 -12.96
N GLU A 255 -15.92 -0.33 -12.62
CA GLU A 255 -14.61 -0.74 -13.11
C GLU A 255 -14.72 -1.58 -14.40
N ARG A 256 -13.81 -1.35 -15.34
CA ARG A 256 -13.53 -2.24 -16.48
C ARG A 256 -12.04 -2.54 -16.54
N SER A 257 -11.68 -3.75 -16.95
CA SER A 257 -10.30 -4.10 -17.28
C SER A 257 -9.82 -3.28 -18.47
N ILE A 258 -8.56 -2.86 -18.43
CA ILE A 258 -7.88 -2.30 -19.59
C ILE A 258 -7.21 -3.49 -20.30
N GLU A 259 -7.78 -3.93 -21.42
CA GLU A 259 -7.15 -4.92 -22.31
C GLU A 259 -6.02 -4.26 -23.09
N GLY A 260 -4.91 -4.98 -23.28
CA GLY A 260 -3.75 -4.48 -24.03
C GLY A 260 -3.17 -3.22 -23.41
N GLN A 261 -2.75 -3.28 -22.13
CA GLN A 261 -2.09 -2.16 -21.46
C GLN A 261 -1.08 -1.54 -22.42
N PRO A 262 -1.16 -0.22 -22.70
CA PRO A 262 -0.03 0.42 -23.37
C PRO A 262 1.19 0.10 -22.54
N ASP A 263 2.27 -0.27 -23.21
CA ASP A 263 3.59 -0.41 -22.62
C ASP A 263 4.05 0.99 -22.18
N ALA A 264 3.37 1.55 -21.19
CA ALA A 264 3.78 2.77 -20.51
C ALA A 264 4.94 2.46 -19.55
N LYS A 265 5.32 1.18 -19.43
CA LYS A 265 6.69 0.80 -19.10
C LYS A 265 7.65 1.44 -20.11
N ALA A 266 7.35 1.47 -21.41
CA ALA A 266 8.08 2.24 -22.42
C ALA A 266 7.76 3.75 -22.47
N ALA A 267 6.98 4.29 -21.51
CA ALA A 267 6.83 5.74 -21.42
C ALA A 267 8.17 6.37 -21.04
N ASN A 268 8.47 7.54 -21.61
CA ASN A 268 9.65 8.31 -21.27
C ASN A 268 9.60 8.63 -19.75
N ILE A 269 10.49 8.06 -18.95
CA ILE A 269 10.61 8.37 -17.51
C ILE A 269 11.73 9.38 -17.40
N PRO A 270 11.58 10.49 -16.65
CA PRO A 270 12.66 11.44 -16.49
C PRO A 270 13.95 10.74 -16.02
N VAL A 271 15.08 10.97 -16.70
CA VAL A 271 16.38 10.34 -16.37
C VAL A 271 16.76 10.59 -14.91
N SER A 272 16.44 11.77 -14.37
CA SER A 272 16.65 12.08 -12.95
C SER A 272 15.87 11.17 -12.00
N VAL A 273 14.66 10.75 -12.37
CA VAL A 273 13.85 9.81 -11.58
C VAL A 273 14.42 8.40 -11.67
N LEU A 274 14.87 7.97 -12.85
CA LEU A 274 15.54 6.67 -13.03
C LEU A 274 16.82 6.60 -12.21
N GLY A 275 17.66 7.63 -12.26
CA GLY A 275 18.89 7.73 -11.46
C GLY A 275 18.61 7.61 -9.96
N ALA A 276 17.63 8.36 -9.45
CA ALA A 276 17.23 8.28 -8.04
C ALA A 276 16.73 6.88 -7.64
N MET A 277 16.00 6.18 -8.52
CA MET A 277 15.57 4.80 -8.26
C MET A 277 16.75 3.81 -8.25
N ILE A 278 17.75 3.98 -9.12
CA ILE A 278 18.96 3.14 -9.16
C ILE A 278 19.77 3.31 -7.87
N ASP A 279 20.00 4.56 -7.46
CA ASP A 279 20.74 4.87 -6.24
C ASP A 279 20.05 4.25 -5.02
N ASP A 280 18.73 4.44 -4.92
CA ASP A 280 17.92 3.86 -3.84
C ASP A 280 17.95 2.32 -3.85
N LEU A 281 17.68 1.67 -4.98
CA LEU A 281 17.66 0.20 -5.05
C LEU A 281 19.02 -0.43 -4.76
N THR A 282 20.12 0.24 -5.12
CA THR A 282 21.47 -0.21 -4.77
C THR A 282 21.62 -0.29 -3.26
N LEU A 283 21.23 0.76 -2.54
CA LEU A 283 21.23 0.79 -1.08
C LEU A 283 20.24 -0.22 -0.47
N VAL A 284 19.08 -0.44 -1.08
CA VAL A 284 18.12 -1.48 -0.64
C VAL A 284 18.77 -2.85 -0.75
N GLN A 285 19.37 -3.19 -1.89
CA GLN A 285 20.01 -4.49 -2.10
C GLN A 285 21.14 -4.72 -1.08
N GLU A 286 22.03 -3.74 -0.90
CA GLU A 286 23.15 -3.82 0.04
C GLU A 286 22.66 -3.96 1.49
N SER A 287 21.69 -3.15 1.90
CA SER A 287 21.24 -3.11 3.28
C SER A 287 20.31 -4.27 3.66
N THR A 288 19.59 -4.87 2.71
CA THR A 288 18.59 -5.92 2.99
C THR A 288 19.00 -7.31 2.52
N GLY A 289 19.97 -7.43 1.62
CA GLY A 289 20.35 -8.69 0.97
C GLY A 289 19.28 -9.21 0.00
N LEU A 290 18.26 -8.43 -0.34
CA LEU A 290 17.26 -8.79 -1.34
C LEU A 290 17.88 -8.69 -2.74
N ASP A 291 17.80 -9.77 -3.53
CA ASP A 291 18.29 -9.77 -4.91
C ASP A 291 17.40 -8.92 -5.83
N LEU A 292 17.98 -7.82 -6.32
CA LEU A 292 17.34 -6.80 -7.15
C LEU A 292 18.14 -6.54 -8.45
N ALA A 293 19.04 -7.46 -8.82
CA ALA A 293 19.95 -7.27 -9.95
C ALA A 293 19.23 -7.06 -11.28
N ASP A 294 18.13 -7.80 -11.50
CA ASP A 294 17.29 -7.68 -12.69
C ASP A 294 16.54 -6.33 -12.73
N TRP A 295 16.10 -5.80 -11.59
CA TRP A 295 15.47 -4.48 -11.52
C TRP A 295 16.48 -3.37 -11.81
N LEU A 296 17.69 -3.48 -11.25
CA LEU A 296 18.77 -2.53 -11.50
C LEU A 296 19.22 -2.53 -12.97
N ALA A 297 19.28 -3.70 -13.60
CA ALA A 297 19.58 -3.83 -15.03
C ALA A 297 18.52 -3.13 -15.88
N ASP A 298 17.23 -3.43 -15.67
CA ASP A 298 16.13 -2.79 -16.41
C ASP A 298 16.15 -1.25 -16.29
N LEU A 299 16.45 -0.71 -15.10
CA LEU A 299 16.53 0.75 -14.92
C LEU A 299 17.71 1.39 -15.65
N ARG A 300 18.87 0.71 -15.71
CA ARG A 300 20.05 1.20 -16.44
C ARG A 300 19.81 1.17 -17.95
N ASP A 301 19.24 0.09 -18.46
CA ASP A 301 18.88 -0.05 -19.87
C ASP A 301 17.91 1.08 -20.32
N ARG A 302 17.01 1.52 -19.43
CA ARG A 302 16.11 2.65 -19.69
C ARG A 302 16.82 4.01 -19.77
N ILE A 303 17.87 4.22 -18.97
CA ILE A 303 18.67 5.44 -19.04
C ILE A 303 19.45 5.47 -20.34
N ASP A 304 20.06 4.34 -20.72
CA ASP A 304 20.85 4.25 -21.95
C ASP A 304 19.99 4.42 -23.22
N ALA A 305 18.69 4.16 -23.12
CA ALA A 305 17.73 4.32 -24.21
C ALA A 305 17.07 5.72 -24.30
N ALA A 306 17.27 6.60 -23.32
CA ALA A 306 16.63 7.92 -23.20
C ALA A 306 17.48 9.05 -23.79
#